data_AF-A0A349JFV4-F1
#
_entry.id   AF-A0A349JFV4-F1
#
_cell.length_a   1.000
_cell.length_b   1.000
_cell.length_c   1.000
_cell.angle_alpha   90.00
_cell.angle_beta   90.00
_cell.angle_gamma   90.00
#
_symmetry.space_group_name_H-M   'P 1'
#
loop_
_entity.id
_entity.type
_entity.pdbx_description
1 polymer ?
#
loop_
_entity_poly.entity_id
_entity_poly.type
_entity_poly.pdbx_seq_one_letter_code
_entity_poly.pdbx_strand_id
1 'polypeptide(L)'
;MNIFVLSSRALSSTVFWDTVFELENIVVRTCNAQLLTPSARDVIQWSSKLDPVADRIVRKAVKSTTGLYKLPPLPELSDKPNVLLMIGISGADLELLSSIPKWRERFDVVIAYIFDSWEPAIYSKNVY
;
A
#
# COMPACT_ATOMS: atom_id res chain seq x y z
N MET A 1 10.03 -19.97 3.89
CA MET A 1 9.77 -18.52 3.93
C MET A 1 8.55 -18.26 3.08
N ASN A 2 7.63 -17.44 3.57
CA ASN A 2 6.46 -16.98 2.83
C ASN A 2 6.65 -15.51 2.50
N ILE A 3 6.51 -15.15 1.24
CA ILE A 3 6.62 -13.75 0.81
C ILE A 3 5.22 -13.27 0.46
N PHE A 4 4.87 -12.12 1.02
CA PHE A 4 3.62 -11.42 0.76
C PHE A 4 3.95 -10.09 0.11
N VAL A 5 3.48 -9.86 -1.11
CA VAL A 5 3.70 -8.61 -1.85
C VAL A 5 2.48 -7.72 -1.67
N LEU A 6 2.61 -6.62 -0.95
CA LEU A 6 1.52 -5.66 -0.76
C LEU A 6 1.55 -4.62 -1.88
N SER A 7 0.49 -4.63 -2.71
CA SER A 7 0.44 -3.91 -3.98
C SER A 7 -0.61 -2.81 -4.00
N SER A 8 -0.27 -1.66 -4.58
CA SER A 8 -1.19 -0.53 -4.78
C SER A 8 -2.04 -0.63 -6.05
N ARG A 9 -1.93 -1.71 -6.84
CA ARG A 9 -2.56 -1.84 -8.17
C ARG A 9 -4.08 -1.73 -8.21
N ALA A 10 -4.76 -1.99 -7.09
CA ALA A 10 -6.22 -1.81 -6.99
C ALA A 10 -6.64 -0.37 -6.61
N LEU A 11 -5.67 0.48 -6.28
CA LEU A 11 -5.87 1.87 -5.82
C LEU A 11 -5.41 2.88 -6.89
N SER A 12 -4.37 2.54 -7.64
CA SER A 12 -3.85 3.36 -8.73
C SER A 12 -3.47 2.46 -9.89
N SER A 13 -3.82 2.86 -11.11
CA SER A 13 -3.45 2.17 -12.35
C SER A 13 -3.18 3.24 -13.39
N THR A 14 -1.93 3.69 -13.42
CA THR A 14 -1.41 4.62 -14.44
C THR A 14 -0.14 4.03 -15.01
N VAL A 15 0.22 4.38 -16.24
CA VAL A 15 1.37 3.80 -16.98
C VAL A 15 2.67 3.87 -16.19
N PHE A 16 2.84 4.90 -15.37
CA PHE A 16 4.00 5.08 -14.50
C PHE A 16 4.16 3.97 -13.45
N TRP A 17 3.07 3.33 -13.03
CA TRP A 17 3.09 2.21 -12.09
C TRP A 17 3.41 0.86 -12.73
N ASP A 18 3.44 0.78 -14.06
CA ASP A 18 3.57 -0.50 -14.78
C ASP A 18 4.88 -1.21 -14.40
N THR A 19 5.97 -0.47 -14.23
CA THR A 19 7.27 -1.04 -13.81
C THR A 19 7.22 -1.63 -12.40
N VAL A 20 6.47 -1.02 -11.49
CA VAL A 20 6.24 -1.57 -10.15
C VAL A 20 5.43 -2.85 -10.24
N PHE A 21 4.32 -2.83 -10.98
CA PHE A 21 3.44 -3.99 -11.10
C PHE A 21 4.11 -5.15 -11.83
N GLU A 22 4.95 -4.86 -12.82
CA GLU A 22 5.78 -5.85 -13.48
C GLU A 22 6.76 -6.49 -12.50
N LEU A 23 7.49 -5.70 -11.70
CA LEU A 23 8.41 -6.24 -10.70
C LEU A 23 7.68 -7.08 -9.63
N GLU A 24 6.53 -6.61 -9.15
CA GLU A 24 5.68 -7.39 -8.25
C GLU A 24 5.29 -8.74 -8.87
N ASN A 25 4.88 -8.75 -10.15
CA ASN A 25 4.51 -9.97 -10.86
C ASN A 25 5.70 -10.91 -11.04
N ILE A 26 6.89 -10.38 -11.30
CA ILE A 26 8.13 -11.18 -11.36
C ILE A 26 8.34 -11.85 -10.00
N VAL A 27 8.32 -11.10 -8.89
CA VAL A 27 8.51 -11.67 -7.54
C VAL A 27 7.46 -12.72 -7.20
N VAL A 28 6.18 -12.46 -7.50
CA VAL A 28 5.09 -13.42 -7.32
C VAL A 28 5.36 -14.72 -8.06
N ARG A 29 5.76 -14.63 -9.34
CA ARG A 29 5.99 -15.81 -10.19
C ARG A 29 7.26 -16.57 -9.84
N THR A 30 8.37 -15.87 -9.58
CA THR A 30 9.68 -16.49 -9.38
C THR A 30 9.88 -16.99 -7.97
N CYS A 31 9.30 -16.32 -6.98
CA CYS A 31 9.47 -16.64 -5.57
C CYS A 31 8.25 -17.33 -4.96
N ASN A 32 7.22 -17.65 -5.76
CA ASN A 32 5.93 -18.15 -5.31
C ASN A 32 5.33 -17.26 -4.20
N ALA A 33 5.47 -15.94 -4.35
CA ALA A 33 4.97 -14.98 -3.39
C ALA A 33 3.45 -14.79 -3.54
N GLN A 34 2.77 -14.45 -2.45
CA GLN A 34 1.36 -14.14 -2.46
C GLN A 34 1.15 -12.65 -2.66
N LEU A 35 0.32 -12.28 -3.65
CA LEU A 35 -0.02 -10.89 -3.91
C LEU A 35 -1.19 -10.46 -3.03
N LEU A 36 -0.99 -9.39 -2.27
CA LEU A 36 -1.95 -8.76 -1.38
C LEU A 36 -2.39 -7.43 -2.01
N THR A 37 -3.62 -7.37 -2.48
CA THR A 37 -4.20 -6.17 -3.11
C THR A 37 -5.35 -5.60 -2.26
N PRO A 38 -5.09 -4.56 -1.46
CA PRO A 38 -6.13 -3.89 -0.71
C PRO A 38 -7.00 -3.04 -1.63
N SER A 39 -8.30 -2.95 -1.31
CA SER A 39 -9.22 -2.03 -1.96
C SER A 39 -9.37 -0.74 -1.14
N ALA A 40 -9.73 0.35 -1.81
CA ALA A 40 -10.13 1.56 -1.11
C ALA A 40 -11.37 1.25 -0.24
N ARG A 41 -11.42 1.78 0.98
CA ARG A 41 -12.65 1.76 1.78
C ARG A 41 -13.62 2.78 1.22
N ASP A 42 -14.91 2.46 1.23
CA ASP A 42 -15.99 3.35 0.79
C ASP A 42 -15.92 4.73 1.47
N VAL A 43 -15.53 4.75 2.74
CA VAL A 43 -15.36 5.98 3.54
C VAL A 43 -14.28 6.91 2.97
N ILE A 44 -13.19 6.38 2.39
CA ILE A 44 -12.15 7.19 1.75
C ILE A 44 -12.62 7.73 0.40
N GLN A 45 -13.29 6.89 -0.38
CA GLN A 45 -13.86 7.33 -1.64
C GLN A 45 -14.90 8.44 -1.41
N TRP A 46 -15.71 8.33 -0.35
CA TRP A 46 -16.63 9.37 0.05
C TRP A 46 -15.92 10.62 0.59
N SER A 47 -14.93 10.47 1.47
CA SER A 47 -14.24 11.62 2.09
C SER A 47 -13.51 12.48 1.07
N SER A 48 -13.01 11.89 -0.01
CA SER A 48 -12.36 12.62 -1.12
C SER A 48 -13.28 13.61 -1.84
N LYS A 49 -14.60 13.54 -1.62
CA LYS A 49 -15.60 14.50 -2.15
C LYS A 49 -15.90 15.65 -1.18
N LEU A 50 -15.35 15.62 0.04
CA LEU A 50 -15.51 16.66 1.03
C LEU A 50 -14.55 17.82 0.78
N ASP A 51 -14.80 18.94 1.47
CA ASP A 51 -13.81 20.01 1.61
C ASP A 51 -12.47 19.47 2.16
N PRO A 52 -11.31 19.98 1.71
CA PRO A 52 -9.99 19.48 2.10
C PRO A 52 -9.75 19.39 3.62
N VAL A 53 -10.33 20.30 4.41
CA VAL A 53 -10.17 20.27 5.88
C VAL A 53 -10.95 19.08 6.46
N ALA A 54 -12.17 18.86 5.99
CA ALA A 54 -13.02 17.76 6.44
C ALA A 54 -12.45 16.40 5.99
N ASP A 55 -11.96 16.27 4.75
CA ASP A 55 -11.28 15.06 4.26
C ASP A 55 -10.09 14.70 5.17
N ARG A 56 -9.26 15.68 5.53
CA ARG A 56 -8.10 15.45 6.39
C ARG A 56 -8.48 14.92 7.77
N ILE A 57 -9.55 15.45 8.37
CA ILE A 57 -10.04 15.01 9.69
C ILE A 57 -10.57 13.57 9.60
N VAL A 58 -11.41 13.29 8.60
CA VAL A 58 -11.99 11.95 8.38
C VAL A 58 -10.90 10.92 8.13
N ARG A 59 -9.94 11.21 7.24
CA ARG A 59 -8.79 10.33 6.97
C ARG A 59 -7.97 10.05 8.23
N LYS A 60 -7.72 11.07 9.06
CA LYS A 60 -6.98 10.89 10.32
C LYS A 60 -7.71 9.93 11.26
N ALA A 61 -9.02 10.07 11.40
CA ALA A 61 -9.84 9.21 12.24
C ALA A 61 -9.93 7.77 11.71
N VAL A 62 -10.08 7.59 10.40
CA VAL A 62 -10.12 6.27 9.76
C VAL A 62 -8.77 5.56 9.92
N LYS A 63 -7.66 6.29 9.70
CA LYS A 63 -6.30 5.77 9.85
C LYS A 63 -6.02 5.26 11.26
N SER A 64 -6.49 5.95 12.29
CA SER A 64 -6.27 5.54 13.69
C SER A 64 -7.14 4.38 14.16
N THR A 65 -8.27 4.12 13.50
CA THR A 65 -9.26 3.14 13.97
C THR A 65 -9.25 1.85 13.17
N THR A 66 -9.39 1.97 11.85
CA THR A 66 -9.71 0.83 10.98
C THR A 66 -8.69 0.62 9.87
N GLY A 67 -7.74 1.56 9.72
CA GLY A 67 -6.83 1.58 8.58
C GLY A 67 -7.51 2.17 7.35
N LEU A 68 -6.73 2.74 6.45
CA LEU A 68 -7.29 3.46 5.31
C LEU A 68 -7.84 2.51 4.25
N TYR A 69 -7.16 1.40 4.02
CA TYR A 69 -7.55 0.45 2.98
C TYR A 69 -8.09 -0.83 3.60
N LYS A 70 -8.90 -1.55 2.83
CA LYS A 70 -9.45 -2.85 3.22
C LYS A 70 -8.65 -3.93 2.51
N LEU A 71 -7.94 -4.76 3.27
CA LEU A 71 -7.30 -5.94 2.72
C LEU A 71 -8.25 -7.14 2.80
N PRO A 72 -8.28 -8.03 1.79
CA PRO A 72 -8.86 -9.36 1.95
C PRO A 72 -8.25 -10.09 3.17
N PRO A 73 -8.98 -11.05 3.77
CA PRO A 73 -8.43 -11.84 4.87
C PRO A 73 -7.09 -12.46 4.47
N LEU A 74 -6.07 -12.22 5.31
CA LEU A 74 -4.78 -12.87 5.13
C LEU A 74 -4.94 -14.36 5.39
N PRO A 75 -4.28 -15.24 4.62
CA PRO A 75 -4.21 -16.65 4.96
C PRO A 75 -3.50 -16.81 6.30
N GLU A 76 -3.74 -17.95 6.96
CA GLU A 76 -3.00 -18.30 8.17
C GLU A 76 -1.50 -18.34 7.86
N LEU A 77 -0.74 -17.59 8.65
CA LEU A 77 0.71 -17.53 8.53
C LEU A 77 1.26 -18.88 9.02
N SER A 78 2.02 -19.57 8.17
CA SER A 78 2.71 -20.79 8.59
C SER A 78 3.84 -20.48 9.57
N ASP A 79 4.36 -21.50 10.24
CA ASP A 79 5.55 -21.41 11.13
C ASP A 79 6.86 -21.02 10.42
N LYS A 80 6.88 -20.94 9.08
CA LYS A 80 8.03 -20.45 8.31
C LYS A 80 8.12 -18.92 8.39
N PRO A 81 9.32 -18.32 8.27
CA PRO A 81 9.47 -16.86 8.26
C PRO A 81 8.56 -16.18 7.23
N ASN A 82 7.76 -15.22 7.68
CA ASN A 82 6.77 -14.47 6.92
C ASN A 82 7.33 -13.08 6.61
N VAL A 83 7.51 -12.80 5.32
CA VAL A 83 8.09 -11.55 4.80
C VAL A 83 7.00 -10.73 4.13
N LEU A 84 6.80 -9.50 4.58
CA LEU A 84 6.00 -8.51 3.88
C LEU A 84 6.91 -7.65 3.00
N LEU A 85 6.69 -7.69 1.70
CA LEU A 85 7.38 -6.87 0.71
C LEU A 85 6.43 -5.83 0.14
N MET A 86 6.87 -4.58 0.15
CA MET A 86 6.23 -3.49 -0.59
C MET A 86 7.18 -3.00 -1.66
N ILE A 87 6.64 -2.82 -2.85
CA ILE A 87 7.33 -2.19 -3.97
C ILE A 87 6.49 -0.96 -4.32
N GLY A 88 7.08 0.22 -4.18
CA GLY A 88 6.39 1.48 -4.39
C GLY A 88 7.27 2.47 -5.14
N ILE A 89 6.68 3.56 -5.60
CA ILE A 89 7.43 4.62 -6.25
C ILE A 89 7.77 5.71 -5.26
N SER A 90 6.82 6.10 -4.39
CA SER A 90 7.04 7.19 -3.46
C SER A 90 6.77 6.76 -2.03
N GLY A 91 7.27 7.54 -1.07
CA GLY A 91 7.00 7.31 0.35
C GLY A 91 5.51 7.34 0.70
N ALA A 92 4.65 7.92 -0.16
CA ALA A 92 3.21 7.91 0.02
C ALA A 92 2.63 6.48 -0.02
N ASP A 93 3.24 5.57 -0.79
CA ASP A 93 2.80 4.17 -0.89
C ASP A 93 2.89 3.44 0.46
N LEU A 94 3.75 3.88 1.38
CA LEU A 94 3.85 3.29 2.72
C LEU A 94 2.53 3.40 3.50
N GLU A 95 1.63 4.29 3.11
CA GLU A 95 0.30 4.39 3.69
C GLU A 95 -0.54 3.11 3.49
N LEU A 96 -0.23 2.29 2.48
CA LEU A 96 -0.87 0.98 2.30
C LEU A 96 -0.66 0.04 3.49
N LEU A 97 0.40 0.19 4.28
CA LEU A 97 0.62 -0.62 5.50
C LEU A 97 -0.52 -0.47 6.50
N SER A 98 -1.25 0.65 6.47
CA SER A 98 -2.44 0.84 7.31
C SER A 98 -3.56 -0.18 7.01
N SER A 99 -3.52 -0.86 5.86
CA SER A 99 -4.45 -1.93 5.51
C SER A 99 -4.28 -3.21 6.32
N ILE A 100 -3.12 -3.38 6.98
CA ILE A 100 -2.80 -4.56 7.80
C ILE A 100 -2.60 -4.11 9.25
N PRO A 101 -3.60 -4.29 10.13
CA PRO A 101 -3.46 -3.97 11.53
C PRO A 101 -2.30 -4.75 12.17
N LYS A 102 -1.46 -4.05 12.94
CA LYS A 102 -0.31 -4.62 13.66
C LYS A 102 0.64 -5.40 12.74
N TRP A 103 0.84 -4.92 11.50
CA TRP A 103 1.72 -5.56 10.53
C TRP A 103 3.12 -5.86 11.08
N ARG A 104 3.68 -5.01 11.95
CA ARG A 104 4.98 -5.26 12.63
C ARG A 104 5.00 -6.48 13.54
N GLU A 105 3.86 -6.84 14.13
CA GLU A 105 3.72 -8.02 14.99
C GLU A 105 3.40 -9.28 14.17
N ARG A 106 2.88 -9.12 12.95
CA ARG A 106 2.43 -10.22 12.08
C ARG A 106 3.53 -10.78 11.19
N PHE A 107 4.48 -9.96 10.75
CA PHE A 107 5.52 -10.38 9.82
C PHE A 107 6.89 -10.32 10.49
N ASP A 108 7.69 -11.35 10.27
CA ASP A 108 9.05 -11.46 10.79
C ASP A 108 9.99 -10.42 10.15
N VAL A 109 9.75 -10.13 8.86
CA VAL A 109 10.52 -9.16 8.09
C VAL A 109 9.58 -8.29 7.26
N VAL A 110 9.82 -6.99 7.27
CA VAL A 110 9.08 -6.01 6.46
C VAL A 110 10.06 -5.21 5.63
N ILE A 111 9.92 -5.28 4.31
CA ILE A 111 10.82 -4.65 3.33
C ILE A 111 9.99 -3.68 2.50
N ALA A 112 10.46 -2.45 2.37
CA ALA A 112 9.91 -1.46 1.44
C ALA A 112 11.00 -1.07 0.44
N TYR A 113 10.79 -1.45 -0.83
CA TYR A 113 11.61 -1.01 -1.96
C TYR A 113 10.90 0.16 -2.63
N ILE A 114 11.40 1.37 -2.41
CA ILE A 114 10.83 2.60 -2.95
C ILE A 114 11.75 3.10 -4.06
N PHE A 115 11.24 3.16 -5.30
CA PHE A 115 12.01 3.59 -6.47
C PHE A 115 12.41 5.08 -6.42
N ASP A 116 11.75 5.87 -5.58
CA ASP A 116 11.90 7.33 -5.48
C ASP A 116 11.89 8.02 -6.84
N SER A 117 10.96 7.57 -7.71
CA SER A 117 10.77 8.23 -8.98
C SER A 117 9.94 9.49 -8.73
N TRP A 118 10.46 10.62 -9.18
CA TRP A 118 9.95 11.96 -8.90
C TRP A 118 8.46 12.06 -9.21
N GLU A 119 7.61 11.93 -8.19
CA GLU A 119 6.17 12.14 -8.33
C GLU A 119 5.94 13.65 -8.56
N PRO A 120 5.42 14.09 -9.72
CA PRO A 120 5.34 15.52 -10.07
C PRO A 120 4.50 16.34 -9.08
N ALA A 121 3.61 15.68 -8.34
CA ALA A 121 2.72 16.31 -7.37
C ALA A 121 3.47 16.94 -6.17
N ILE A 122 4.70 16.53 -5.89
CA ILE A 122 5.49 17.09 -4.76
C ILE A 122 5.98 18.52 -5.06
N TYR A 123 6.11 18.90 -6.35
CA TYR A 123 6.64 20.21 -6.75
C TYR A 123 5.58 21.19 -7.32
N SER A 124 4.33 20.76 -7.51
CA SER A 124 3.35 21.55 -8.27
C SER A 124 2.66 22.68 -7.48
N LYS A 125 3.16 23.09 -6.30
CA LYS A 125 2.48 24.14 -5.51
C LYS A 125 3.31 25.34 -5.07
N ASN A 126 4.63 25.40 -5.25
CA ASN A 126 5.43 26.54 -4.76
C ASN A 126 6.67 26.88 -5.61
N VAL A 127 6.64 26.65 -6.92
CA VAL A 127 7.67 27.20 -7.81
C VAL A 127 6.96 27.98 -8.91
N TYR A 128 6.64 29.23 -8.59
CA TYR A 128 6.66 30.46 -9.41
C TYR A 128 5.92 31.56 -8.66
#